data_AF-A0A2V6GII0-F1
#
_entry.id   AF-A0A2V6GII0-F1
#
_cell.length_a   1.000
_cell.length_b   1.000
_cell.length_c   1.000
_cell.angle_alpha   90.00
_cell.angle_beta   90.00
_cell.angle_gamma   90.00
#
_symmetry.space_group_name_H-M   'P 1'
#
loop_
_entity.id
_entity.type
_entity.pdbx_description
1 polymer ?
#
loop_
_entity_poly.entity_id
_entity_poly.type
_entity_poly.pdbx_seq_one_letter_code
_entity_poly.pdbx_strand_id
1 'polypeptide(L)'
;MKAFGRRFDFLLHQLSLPWFCHRFGIAIAVATGILGTVSFSPLYAQEFKPFDQFLNISTRVLVGSGDNVAIAGFIVAGSEAKNVIIRAMGPSLTGAGISNALQDPMLELHDSSGALIASNDNWKDTQQAEIQASGLAPADDRESAIVRTLSPGAYTAIVRGKDGTGGIGLIEGYDLDSSADSIFANISTRGFVGTGDNAMIGGLILGGNGSGVNVVIARSLGPSLGNAGVQQALQDPTLELRDQNGVLIDSNDNWKDRQQALIERQNLAPADDRESALLEVLPAGAYTAIVRGKNDATGVALVEFYNIR
;
A
#
# COMPACT_ATOMS: atom_id res chain seq x y z
N MET A 1 -49.22 59.35 -6.59
CA MET A 1 -49.11 59.08 -8.04
C MET A 1 -47.68 59.40 -8.47
N LYS A 2 -46.98 58.41 -9.07
CA LYS A 2 -45.87 58.47 -10.07
C LYS A 2 -44.82 59.62 -9.97
N ALA A 3 -43.50 59.48 -10.17
CA ALA A 3 -42.54 58.41 -10.41
C ALA A 3 -41.14 59.08 -10.65
N PHE A 4 -40.04 58.34 -10.39
CA PHE A 4 -38.75 58.31 -11.12
C PHE A 4 -37.52 59.23 -10.81
N GLY A 5 -36.42 58.56 -10.38
CA GLY A 5 -35.03 58.66 -10.90
C GLY A 5 -33.99 59.48 -10.09
N ARG A 6 -32.72 59.08 -9.84
CA ARG A 6 -31.86 57.96 -10.30
C ARG A 6 -30.66 57.71 -9.33
N ARG A 7 -30.27 56.41 -9.26
CA ARG A 7 -28.92 55.78 -9.18
C ARG A 7 -27.96 56.02 -8.00
N PHE A 8 -27.79 54.97 -7.18
CA PHE A 8 -26.50 54.53 -6.66
C PHE A 8 -26.31 53.06 -7.05
N ASP A 9 -25.31 52.78 -7.89
CA ASP A 9 -24.81 51.44 -8.19
C ASP A 9 -23.82 51.02 -7.10
N PHE A 10 -23.99 49.84 -6.50
CA PHE A 10 -22.94 48.83 -6.53
C PHE A 10 -23.54 47.45 -6.20
N LEU A 11 -23.39 46.54 -7.16
CA LEU A 11 -23.80 45.15 -7.13
C LEU A 11 -22.74 44.34 -6.35
N LEU A 12 -23.15 43.57 -5.35
CA LEU A 12 -22.37 42.42 -4.86
C LEU A 12 -23.32 41.23 -4.83
N HIS A 13 -23.21 40.38 -5.85
CA HIS A 13 -23.91 39.11 -5.95
C HIS A 13 -23.43 38.17 -4.84
N GLN A 14 -24.38 37.57 -4.14
CA GLN A 14 -24.18 36.43 -3.26
C GLN A 14 -23.66 35.24 -4.08
N LEU A 15 -22.52 34.69 -3.69
CA LEU A 15 -22.11 33.32 -4.02
C LEU A 15 -22.28 32.47 -2.76
N SER A 16 -23.42 31.77 -2.69
CA SER A 16 -23.63 30.69 -1.72
C SER A 16 -23.03 29.40 -2.28
N LEU A 17 -21.90 28.95 -1.73
CA LEU A 17 -21.40 27.58 -1.92
C LEU A 17 -21.91 26.71 -0.76
N PRO A 18 -22.59 25.58 -1.02
CA PRO A 18 -23.10 24.72 0.03
C PRO A 18 -22.03 23.73 0.55
N TRP A 19 -21.81 23.79 1.87
CA TRP A 19 -21.62 22.66 2.80
C TRP A 19 -20.69 21.50 2.40
N PHE A 20 -19.46 21.52 2.90
CA PHE A 20 -18.71 20.30 3.22
C PHE A 20 -18.00 20.47 4.56
N CYS A 21 -18.71 20.18 5.65
CA CYS A 21 -18.09 19.98 6.95
C CYS A 21 -19.04 19.14 7.81
N HIS A 22 -18.80 17.83 7.88
CA HIS A 22 -19.20 16.98 9.02
C HIS A 22 -18.42 15.65 9.00
N ARG A 23 -17.08 15.76 9.04
CA ARG A 23 -16.22 14.77 9.69
C ARG A 23 -14.85 15.43 9.84
N PHE A 24 -14.36 15.48 11.08
CA PHE A 24 -13.13 16.13 11.53
C PHE A 24 -13.22 17.67 11.67
N GLY A 25 -13.25 18.10 12.92
CA GLY A 25 -13.37 19.50 13.32
C GLY A 25 -12.09 20.29 13.06
N ILE A 26 -12.01 20.94 11.91
CA ILE A 26 -11.10 22.06 11.68
C ILE A 26 -11.97 23.29 11.42
N ALA A 27 -11.99 24.23 12.35
CA ALA A 27 -12.66 25.51 12.17
C ALA A 27 -11.74 26.44 11.37
N ILE A 28 -12.12 26.78 10.13
CA ILE A 28 -11.47 27.84 9.36
C ILE A 28 -12.26 29.13 9.63
N ALA A 29 -11.69 30.06 10.41
CA ALA A 29 -12.25 31.39 10.60
C ALA A 29 -11.76 32.33 9.49
N VAL A 30 -12.68 32.94 8.73
CA VAL A 30 -12.38 34.03 7.79
C VAL A 30 -12.82 35.34 8.42
N ALA A 31 -11.89 36.27 8.64
CA ALA A 31 -12.20 37.59 9.18
C ALA A 31 -12.10 38.66 8.08
N THR A 32 -13.21 39.38 7.85
CA THR A 32 -13.27 40.61 7.04
C THR A 32 -12.99 41.83 7.92
N GLY A 33 -11.85 42.50 7.66
CA GLY A 33 -11.47 43.90 7.94
C GLY A 33 -11.90 44.63 9.23
N ILE A 34 -10.93 45.13 10.01
CA ILE A 34 -10.56 46.55 10.24
C ILE A 34 -9.37 46.61 11.23
N LEU A 35 -8.51 47.62 11.03
CA LEU A 35 -7.20 47.88 11.68
C LEU A 35 -7.21 47.73 13.21
N GLY A 36 -6.66 46.62 13.68
CA GLY A 36 -6.16 46.42 15.05
C GLY A 36 -5.06 45.37 15.00
N THR A 37 -3.92 45.62 15.63
CA THR A 37 -2.88 44.59 15.82
C THR A 37 -3.44 43.52 16.74
N VAL A 38 -3.93 42.42 16.17
CA VAL A 38 -4.31 41.22 16.91
C VAL A 38 -2.99 40.50 17.23
N SER A 39 -2.53 40.59 18.47
CA SER A 39 -1.45 39.73 18.95
C SER A 39 -2.04 38.35 19.17
N PHE A 40 -1.75 37.43 18.26
CA PHE A 40 -2.06 36.01 18.46
C PHE A 40 -1.03 35.45 19.43
N SER A 41 -1.46 35.09 20.64
CA SER A 41 -0.73 34.07 21.41
C SER A 41 -0.82 32.77 20.61
N PRO A 42 0.27 32.03 20.37
CA PRO A 42 0.19 30.73 19.70
C PRO A 42 -0.49 29.73 20.65
N LEU A 43 -1.82 29.75 20.68
CA LEU A 43 -2.61 28.66 21.22
C LEU A 43 -2.55 27.53 20.20
N TYR A 44 -1.79 26.49 20.57
CA TYR A 44 -1.54 25.28 19.80
C TYR A 44 -0.69 25.49 18.54
N ALA A 45 0.64 25.53 18.75
CA ALA A 45 1.48 24.69 17.91
C ALA A 45 1.03 23.25 18.19
N GLN A 46 0.04 22.77 17.43
CA GLN A 46 -0.25 21.34 17.40
C GLN A 46 1.02 20.73 16.82
N GLU A 47 1.82 20.12 17.67
CA GLU A 47 2.88 19.21 17.25
C GLU A 47 2.26 18.31 16.20
N PHE A 48 2.66 18.46 14.93
CA PHE A 48 2.26 17.53 13.89
C PHE A 48 2.78 16.19 14.38
N LYS A 49 1.88 15.37 14.94
CA LYS A 49 2.26 14.02 15.33
C LYS A 49 2.86 13.37 14.08
N PRO A 50 4.07 12.79 14.16
CA PRO A 50 4.62 12.10 13.01
C PRO A 50 3.60 11.06 12.55
N PHE A 51 3.45 10.92 11.23
CA PHE A 51 2.64 9.88 10.64
C PHE A 51 3.06 8.50 11.19
N ASP A 52 2.13 7.56 11.28
CA ASP A 52 2.48 6.16 11.45
C ASP A 52 3.36 5.69 10.28
N GLN A 53 4.03 4.56 10.44
CA GLN A 53 4.81 3.93 9.38
C GLN A 53 4.24 2.55 9.04
N PHE A 54 4.64 2.03 7.89
CA PHE A 54 4.39 0.63 7.56
C PHE A 54 5.33 -0.22 8.40
N LEU A 55 4.78 -0.94 9.39
CA LEU A 55 5.52 -1.89 10.21
C LEU A 55 5.64 -3.26 9.52
N ASN A 56 4.64 -3.57 8.70
CA ASN A 56 4.60 -4.74 7.84
C ASN A 56 4.00 -4.37 6.50
N ILE A 57 4.54 -5.00 5.47
CA ILE A 57 3.96 -5.05 4.14
C ILE A 57 3.90 -6.52 3.71
N SER A 58 2.81 -6.93 3.06
CA SER A 58 2.65 -8.32 2.65
C SER A 58 1.80 -8.47 1.40
N THR A 59 2.00 -9.58 0.68
CA THR A 59 1.09 -9.98 -0.39
C THR A 59 0.93 -11.50 -0.42
N ARG A 60 -0.32 -11.97 -0.32
CA ARG A 60 -0.70 -13.34 -0.64
C ARG A 60 -1.12 -13.41 -2.10
N VAL A 61 -0.48 -14.28 -2.87
CA VAL A 61 -0.65 -14.33 -4.33
C VAL A 61 -0.40 -15.75 -4.87
N LEU A 62 -1.00 -16.06 -6.02
CA LEU A 62 -0.69 -17.27 -6.75
C LEU A 62 0.68 -17.14 -7.43
N VAL A 63 1.62 -17.96 -7.00
CA VAL A 63 2.93 -18.15 -7.62
C VAL A 63 2.80 -19.26 -8.64
N GLY A 64 3.14 -18.96 -9.88
CA GLY A 64 3.18 -19.92 -10.99
C GLY A 64 4.61 -20.34 -11.34
N SER A 65 4.72 -21.03 -12.46
CA SER A 65 5.99 -21.44 -13.06
C SER A 65 6.47 -20.43 -14.12
N GLY A 66 7.73 -20.56 -14.56
CA GLY A 66 8.32 -19.67 -15.57
C GLY A 66 8.35 -18.23 -15.11
N ASP A 67 7.78 -17.33 -15.92
CA ASP A 67 7.73 -15.88 -15.65
C ASP A 67 6.61 -15.48 -14.68
N ASN A 68 5.70 -16.40 -14.33
CA ASN A 68 4.56 -16.14 -13.43
C ASN A 68 4.95 -16.22 -11.95
N VAL A 69 6.13 -15.71 -11.61
CA VAL A 69 6.58 -15.57 -10.23
C VAL A 69 5.92 -14.39 -9.54
N ALA A 70 5.94 -14.38 -8.21
CA ALA A 70 5.56 -13.20 -7.47
C ALA A 70 6.77 -12.28 -7.30
N ILE A 71 6.59 -11.00 -7.65
CA ILE A 71 7.64 -9.98 -7.57
C ILE A 71 7.15 -8.86 -6.68
N ALA A 72 7.70 -8.77 -5.47
CA ALA A 72 7.41 -7.71 -4.51
C ALA A 72 8.50 -6.64 -4.56
N GLY A 73 8.16 -5.44 -5.05
CA GLY A 73 8.99 -4.24 -4.93
C GLY A 73 8.66 -3.46 -3.67
N PHE A 74 9.67 -2.90 -3.02
CA PHE A 74 9.48 -1.98 -1.89
C PHE A 74 10.61 -0.96 -1.83
N ILE A 75 10.34 0.18 -1.21
CA ILE A 75 11.29 1.27 -1.01
C ILE A 75 11.56 1.43 0.49
N VAL A 76 12.84 1.41 0.85
CA VAL A 76 13.33 1.90 2.14
C VAL A 76 13.64 3.39 1.98
N ALA A 77 12.93 4.25 2.68
CA ALA A 77 13.11 5.71 2.63
C ALA A 77 13.56 6.24 3.99
N GLY A 78 14.42 7.26 4.00
CA GLY A 78 15.00 7.84 5.22
C GLY A 78 16.48 8.13 5.04
N SER A 79 17.17 8.47 6.14
CA SER A 79 18.62 8.70 6.13
C SER A 79 19.44 7.54 6.69
N GLU A 80 18.81 6.62 7.41
CA GLU A 80 19.48 5.48 8.03
C GLU A 80 19.21 4.17 7.30
N ALA A 81 20.09 3.19 7.48
CA ALA A 81 19.84 1.84 7.00
C ALA A 81 18.76 1.18 7.87
N LYS A 82 17.88 0.39 7.23
CA LYS A 82 16.80 -0.33 7.92
C LYS A 82 17.15 -1.79 8.07
N ASN A 83 17.04 -2.32 9.29
CA ASN A 83 17.08 -3.76 9.51
C ASN A 83 15.69 -4.37 9.23
N VAL A 84 15.62 -5.33 8.30
CA VAL A 84 14.37 -5.96 7.88
C VAL A 84 14.48 -7.48 7.90
N ILE A 85 13.34 -8.15 8.03
CA ILE A 85 13.18 -9.54 7.62
C ILE A 85 12.21 -9.61 6.45
N ILE A 86 12.59 -10.35 5.40
CA ILE A 86 11.72 -10.69 4.28
C ILE A 86 11.47 -12.18 4.34
N ARG A 87 10.19 -12.59 4.23
CA ARG A 87 9.78 -14.00 4.29
C ARG A 87 8.99 -14.39 3.05
N ALA A 88 9.13 -15.66 2.70
CA ALA A 88 8.27 -16.34 1.74
C ALA A 88 7.64 -17.55 2.42
N MET A 89 6.35 -17.43 2.77
CA MET A 89 5.57 -18.48 3.42
C MET A 89 4.80 -19.29 2.37
N GLY A 90 4.64 -20.58 2.67
CA GLY A 90 4.08 -21.57 1.78
C GLY A 90 3.40 -22.67 2.58
N PRO A 91 4.08 -23.77 2.96
CA PRO A 91 3.48 -24.88 3.68
C PRO A 91 2.66 -24.49 4.92
N SER A 92 3.09 -23.49 5.70
CA SER A 92 2.40 -23.06 6.91
C SER A 92 1.00 -22.49 6.61
N LEU A 93 0.74 -22.02 5.38
CA LEU A 93 -0.57 -21.51 4.98
C LEU A 93 -1.66 -22.59 4.95
N THR A 94 -1.27 -23.87 4.85
CA THR A 94 -2.23 -24.99 4.93
C THR A 94 -2.93 -25.04 6.28
N GLY A 95 -2.23 -24.69 7.37
CA GLY A 95 -2.81 -24.55 8.71
C GLY A 95 -3.79 -23.39 8.83
N ALA A 96 -3.71 -22.41 7.92
CA ALA A 96 -4.64 -21.28 7.80
C ALA A 96 -5.79 -21.55 6.80
N GLY A 97 -5.94 -22.80 6.34
CA GLY A 97 -7.02 -23.21 5.42
C GLY A 97 -6.71 -23.01 3.93
N ILE A 98 -5.48 -22.66 3.55
CA ILE A 98 -5.08 -22.52 2.15
C ILE A 98 -4.67 -23.88 1.61
N SER A 99 -5.56 -24.52 0.85
CA SER A 99 -5.37 -25.89 0.36
C SER A 99 -4.28 -26.05 -0.72
N ASN A 100 -4.08 -25.03 -1.56
CA ASN A 100 -3.10 -25.04 -2.65
C ASN A 100 -1.87 -24.18 -2.34
N ALA A 101 -1.29 -24.34 -1.16
CA ALA A 101 -0.11 -23.56 -0.76
C ALA A 101 1.15 -23.96 -1.54
N LEU A 102 2.03 -22.99 -1.81
CA LEU A 102 3.34 -23.21 -2.43
C LEU A 102 4.19 -24.09 -1.50
N GLN A 103 4.58 -25.29 -1.93
CA GLN A 103 5.11 -26.31 -1.01
C GLN A 103 6.59 -26.14 -0.63
N ASP A 104 7.34 -25.39 -1.43
CA ASP A 104 8.77 -25.14 -1.24
C ASP A 104 9.07 -23.76 -1.87
N PRO A 105 8.76 -22.67 -1.15
CA PRO A 105 9.07 -21.32 -1.61
C PRO A 105 10.59 -21.12 -1.66
N MET A 106 11.05 -20.36 -2.66
CA MET A 106 12.39 -19.79 -2.72
C MET A 106 12.28 -18.28 -2.78
N LEU A 107 13.12 -17.58 -2.02
CA LEU A 107 13.17 -16.13 -1.94
C LEU A 107 14.51 -15.60 -2.45
N GLU A 108 14.46 -14.63 -3.36
CA GLU A 108 15.61 -13.84 -3.80
C GLU A 108 15.37 -12.37 -3.45
N LEU A 109 16.40 -11.67 -2.98
CA LEU A 109 16.39 -10.24 -2.69
C LEU A 109 17.41 -9.52 -3.56
N HIS A 110 16.95 -8.57 -4.36
CA HIS A 110 17.76 -7.80 -5.31
C HIS A 110 17.75 -6.31 -4.98
N ASP A 111 18.83 -5.61 -5.35
CA ASP A 111 18.93 -4.15 -5.28
C ASP A 111 18.33 -3.47 -6.52
N SER A 112 18.38 -2.13 -6.55
CA SER A 112 17.85 -1.31 -7.64
C SER A 112 18.56 -1.50 -8.99
N SER A 113 19.78 -2.05 -9.00
CA SER A 113 20.49 -2.42 -10.24
C SER A 113 20.07 -3.80 -10.77
N GLY A 114 19.28 -4.55 -9.99
CA GLY A 114 18.92 -5.93 -10.25
C GLY A 114 19.97 -6.94 -9.76
N ALA A 115 20.97 -6.50 -9.00
CA ALA A 115 21.99 -7.41 -8.46
C ALA A 115 21.43 -8.20 -7.26
N LEU A 116 21.74 -9.49 -7.22
CA LEU A 116 21.38 -10.38 -6.12
C LEU A 116 22.12 -9.98 -4.83
N ILE A 117 21.37 -9.64 -3.79
CA ILE A 117 21.88 -9.35 -2.45
C ILE A 117 21.96 -10.64 -1.63
N ALA A 118 20.88 -11.43 -1.66
CA ALA A 118 20.75 -12.67 -0.91
C ALA A 118 19.66 -13.56 -1.52
N SER A 119 19.78 -14.87 -1.32
CA SER A 119 18.73 -15.83 -1.60
C SER A 119 18.63 -16.86 -0.48
N ASN A 120 17.44 -17.44 -0.31
CA ASN A 120 17.18 -18.48 0.67
C ASN A 120 16.01 -19.35 0.18
N ASP A 121 16.10 -20.66 0.37
CA ASP A 121 14.99 -21.59 0.16
C ASP A 121 14.52 -22.21 1.49
N ASN A 122 15.42 -22.50 2.44
CA ASN A 122 15.05 -22.92 3.80
C ASN A 122 15.60 -21.95 4.86
N TRP A 123 14.73 -21.40 5.71
CA TRP A 123 15.08 -20.32 6.63
C TRP A 123 16.14 -20.70 7.68
N LYS A 124 16.29 -21.99 7.98
CA LYS A 124 17.29 -22.48 8.94
C LYS A 124 18.71 -22.60 8.37
N ASP A 125 18.87 -22.58 7.05
CA ASP A 125 20.15 -22.94 6.43
C ASP A 125 21.27 -21.93 6.71
N THR A 126 20.94 -20.63 6.74
CA THR A 126 21.93 -19.55 6.80
C THR A 126 21.79 -18.62 8.00
N GLN A 127 20.56 -18.31 8.42
CA GLN A 127 20.28 -17.25 9.40
C GLN A 127 19.40 -17.70 10.57
N GLN A 128 19.36 -19.00 10.88
CA GLN A 128 18.45 -19.57 11.89
C GLN A 128 18.40 -18.78 13.20
N ALA A 129 19.56 -18.49 13.80
CA ALA A 129 19.62 -17.82 15.11
C ALA A 129 19.08 -16.38 15.05
N GLU A 130 19.41 -15.64 13.99
CA GLU A 130 18.96 -14.25 13.78
C GLU A 130 17.45 -14.21 13.53
N ILE A 131 16.95 -15.11 12.68
CA ILE A 131 15.52 -15.25 12.38
C ILE A 131 14.73 -15.65 13.64
N GLN A 132 15.24 -16.57 14.46
CA GLN A 132 14.61 -16.92 15.73
C GLN A 132 14.61 -15.75 16.71
N ALA A 133 15.71 -14.99 16.80
CA ALA A 133 15.82 -13.82 17.66
C ALA A 133 14.83 -12.70 17.28
N SER A 134 14.46 -12.60 16.00
CA SER A 134 13.45 -11.65 15.52
C SER A 134 12.02 -11.95 16.02
N GLY A 135 11.75 -13.18 16.49
CA GLY A 135 10.42 -13.65 16.83
C GLY A 135 9.51 -13.95 15.62
N LEU A 136 10.03 -13.81 14.40
CA LEU A 136 9.31 -14.00 13.13
C LEU A 136 9.79 -15.25 12.37
N ALA A 137 10.30 -16.26 13.06
CA ALA A 137 10.69 -17.52 12.43
C ALA A 137 9.50 -18.17 11.71
N PRO A 138 9.65 -18.60 10.44
CA PRO A 138 8.67 -19.44 9.78
C PRO A 138 8.42 -20.75 10.56
N ALA A 139 7.21 -21.30 10.44
CA ALA A 139 6.82 -22.48 11.21
C ALA A 139 7.21 -23.80 10.51
N ASP A 140 7.31 -23.80 9.18
CA ASP A 140 7.82 -24.93 8.39
C ASP A 140 9.27 -24.65 7.97
N ASP A 141 10.13 -25.67 8.04
CA ASP A 141 11.55 -25.54 7.76
C ASP A 141 11.83 -25.27 6.28
N ARG A 142 10.90 -25.60 5.38
CA ARG A 142 10.98 -25.34 3.92
C ARG A 142 10.58 -23.93 3.53
N GLU A 143 10.14 -23.09 4.46
CA GLU A 143 9.83 -21.70 4.18
C GLU A 143 11.12 -20.87 4.15
N SER A 144 11.14 -19.82 3.34
CA SER A 144 12.34 -18.99 3.20
C SER A 144 12.27 -17.71 4.03
N ALA A 145 13.41 -17.28 4.56
CA ALA A 145 13.53 -15.97 5.17
C ALA A 145 14.93 -15.40 5.00
N ILE A 146 15.00 -14.07 4.85
CA ILE A 146 16.24 -13.31 4.73
C ILE A 146 16.16 -12.16 5.74
N VAL A 147 17.12 -12.09 6.66
CA VAL A 147 17.32 -10.90 7.50
C VAL A 147 18.43 -10.04 6.87
N ARG A 148 18.17 -8.74 6.72
CA ARG A 148 19.17 -7.84 6.14
C ARG A 148 19.03 -6.41 6.59
N THR A 149 20.15 -5.75 6.78
CA THR A 149 20.22 -4.29 6.89
C THR A 149 20.37 -3.69 5.50
N LEU A 150 19.41 -2.87 5.10
CA LEU A 150 19.30 -2.27 3.78
C LEU A 150 19.46 -0.75 3.87
N SER A 151 20.34 -0.18 3.06
CA SER A 151 20.42 1.28 2.90
C SER A 151 19.12 1.83 2.30
N PRO A 152 18.85 3.15 2.43
CA PRO A 152 17.75 3.77 1.69
C PRO A 152 17.87 3.50 0.18
N GLY A 153 16.79 3.03 -0.44
CA GLY A 153 16.79 2.57 -1.82
C GLY A 153 15.57 1.73 -2.20
N ALA A 154 15.50 1.36 -3.47
CA ALA A 154 14.48 0.46 -4.01
C ALA A 154 15.01 -0.98 -4.07
N TYR A 155 14.17 -1.92 -3.67
CA TYR A 155 14.50 -3.34 -3.58
C TYR A 155 13.41 -4.19 -4.21
N THR A 156 13.80 -5.38 -4.66
CA THR A 156 12.88 -6.37 -5.22
C THR A 156 13.09 -7.72 -4.55
N ALA A 157 12.02 -8.25 -3.96
CA ALA A 157 11.93 -9.63 -3.52
C ALA A 157 11.20 -10.47 -4.59
N ILE A 158 11.82 -11.57 -5.01
CA ILE A 158 11.23 -12.50 -5.98
C ILE A 158 10.95 -13.81 -5.26
N VAL A 159 9.71 -14.30 -5.37
CA VAL A 159 9.31 -15.60 -4.85
C VAL A 159 8.84 -16.52 -5.96
N ARG A 160 9.43 -17.71 -5.95
CA ARG A 160 9.14 -18.81 -6.88
C ARG A 160 9.05 -20.12 -6.11
N GLY A 161 8.37 -21.12 -6.67
CA GLY A 161 8.48 -22.48 -6.15
C GLY A 161 9.79 -23.11 -6.59
N LYS A 162 10.40 -23.90 -5.70
CA LYS A 162 11.52 -24.77 -6.05
C LYS A 162 11.14 -25.67 -7.22
N ASP A 163 12.09 -25.87 -8.12
CA ASP A 163 11.92 -26.61 -9.38
C ASP A 163 10.78 -26.11 -10.28
N GLY A 164 10.35 -24.86 -10.12
CA GLY A 164 9.28 -24.25 -10.90
C GLY A 164 7.88 -24.73 -10.52
N THR A 165 7.70 -25.24 -9.30
CA THR A 165 6.37 -25.57 -8.75
C THR A 165 5.53 -24.31 -8.53
N GLY A 166 4.21 -24.48 -8.50
CA GLY A 166 3.25 -23.40 -8.29
C GLY A 166 2.37 -23.63 -7.05
N GLY A 167 1.75 -22.56 -6.58
CA GLY A 167 0.88 -22.55 -5.40
C GLY A 167 0.71 -21.15 -4.82
N ILE A 168 -0.16 -21.00 -3.84
CA ILE A 168 -0.35 -19.76 -3.10
C ILE A 168 0.84 -19.55 -2.16
N GLY A 169 1.55 -18.44 -2.36
CA GLY A 169 2.60 -17.97 -1.46
C GLY A 169 2.18 -16.69 -0.75
N LEU A 170 2.79 -16.43 0.40
CA LEU A 170 2.68 -15.17 1.13
C LEU A 170 4.09 -14.56 1.27
N ILE A 171 4.27 -13.38 0.69
CA ILE A 171 5.50 -12.59 0.79
C ILE A 171 5.28 -11.54 1.86
N GLU A 172 6.23 -11.37 2.76
CA GLU A 172 6.14 -10.38 3.82
C GLU A 172 7.47 -9.68 4.04
N GLY A 173 7.42 -8.37 4.32
CA GLY A 173 8.52 -7.58 4.83
C GLY A 173 8.14 -7.00 6.19
N TYR A 174 8.99 -7.18 7.19
CA TYR A 174 8.81 -6.60 8.52
C TYR A 174 9.99 -5.70 8.87
N ASP A 175 9.66 -4.59 9.53
CA ASP A 175 10.65 -3.69 10.12
C ASP A 175 11.13 -4.28 11.45
N LEU A 176 12.42 -4.62 11.54
CA LEU A 176 13.04 -5.10 12.77
C LEU A 176 13.65 -3.98 13.61
N ASP A 177 13.70 -2.75 13.07
CA ASP A 177 14.20 -1.57 13.78
C ASP A 177 13.30 -0.36 13.51
N SER A 178 12.23 -0.29 14.30
CA SER A 178 11.27 0.82 14.28
C SER A 178 11.82 2.13 14.86
N SER A 179 13.05 2.13 15.39
CA SER A 179 13.69 3.32 15.97
C SER A 179 14.59 4.06 14.98
N ALA A 180 15.07 3.39 13.93
CA ALA A 180 15.86 4.00 12.87
C ALA A 180 15.05 5.06 12.10
N ASP A 181 15.71 6.13 11.64
CA ASP A 181 15.12 7.13 10.75
C ASP A 181 15.05 6.62 9.31
N SER A 182 14.30 5.54 9.15
CA SER A 182 13.95 4.92 7.88
C SER A 182 12.59 4.24 7.99
N ILE A 183 11.87 4.09 6.88
CA ILE A 183 10.54 3.45 6.79
C ILE A 183 10.41 2.61 5.53
N PHE A 184 9.43 1.70 5.48
CA PHE A 184 8.87 1.26 4.20
C PHE A 184 7.97 2.38 3.66
N ALA A 185 8.33 2.92 2.50
CA ALA A 185 7.54 3.97 1.85
C ALA A 185 6.39 3.40 0.99
N ASN A 186 6.57 2.19 0.47
CA ASN A 186 5.57 1.49 -0.32
C ASN A 186 5.73 -0.03 -0.24
N ILE A 187 4.70 -0.72 -0.70
CA ILE A 187 4.80 -2.08 -1.25
C ILE A 187 4.15 -2.09 -2.62
N SER A 188 4.73 -2.87 -3.51
CA SER A 188 4.21 -3.18 -4.83
C SER A 188 4.39 -4.67 -5.04
N THR A 189 3.36 -5.41 -5.42
CA THR A 189 3.53 -6.83 -5.76
C THR A 189 2.85 -7.18 -7.07
N ARG A 190 3.67 -7.66 -8.01
CA ARG A 190 3.20 -8.24 -9.27
C ARG A 190 2.98 -9.73 -9.09
N GLY A 191 1.85 -10.23 -9.57
CA GLY A 191 1.59 -11.66 -9.62
C GLY A 191 0.25 -11.99 -10.25
N PHE A 192 -0.07 -13.28 -10.31
CA PHE A 192 -1.28 -13.75 -10.95
C PHE A 192 -2.49 -13.63 -10.03
N VAL A 193 -3.56 -13.03 -10.54
CA VAL A 193 -4.88 -12.93 -9.91
C VAL A 193 -5.77 -14.02 -10.48
N GLY A 194 -6.20 -14.94 -9.63
CA GLY A 194 -7.17 -15.97 -9.96
C GLY A 194 -8.61 -15.60 -9.55
N THR A 195 -9.49 -16.58 -9.61
CA THR A 195 -10.89 -16.46 -9.17
C THR A 195 -11.08 -17.00 -7.74
N GLY A 196 -12.25 -16.76 -7.14
CA GLY A 196 -12.60 -17.31 -5.83
C GLY A 196 -11.57 -16.96 -4.75
N ASP A 197 -11.02 -17.95 -4.05
CA ASP A 197 -10.04 -17.73 -2.98
C ASP A 197 -8.64 -17.38 -3.49
N ASN A 198 -8.38 -17.46 -4.80
CA ASN A 198 -7.10 -17.15 -5.44
C ASN A 198 -6.97 -15.67 -5.85
N ALA A 199 -7.71 -14.78 -5.20
CA ALA A 199 -7.48 -13.34 -5.31
C ALA A 199 -6.08 -12.98 -4.82
N MET A 200 -5.50 -11.95 -5.43
CA MET A 200 -4.30 -11.32 -4.87
C MET A 200 -4.72 -10.45 -3.69
N ILE A 201 -4.02 -10.60 -2.57
CA ILE A 201 -4.33 -9.89 -1.34
C ILE A 201 -3.07 -9.17 -0.87
N GLY A 202 -3.05 -7.84 -0.97
CA GLY A 202 -2.02 -7.01 -0.37
C GLY A 202 -2.41 -6.67 1.07
N GLY A 203 -1.46 -6.75 2.00
CA GLY A 203 -1.65 -6.40 3.40
C GLY A 203 -0.63 -5.34 3.84
N LEU A 204 -1.03 -4.54 4.84
CA LEU A 204 -0.11 -3.67 5.55
C LEU A 204 -0.53 -3.51 7.01
N ILE A 205 0.44 -3.23 7.86
CA ILE A 205 0.21 -2.81 9.24
C ILE A 205 0.72 -1.38 9.40
N LEU A 206 -0.20 -0.46 9.72
CA LEU A 206 0.11 0.88 10.16
C LEU A 206 0.35 0.90 11.67
N GLY A 207 1.44 1.51 12.09
CA GLY A 207 1.67 1.82 13.48
C GLY A 207 2.99 2.55 13.70
N GLY A 208 3.35 2.72 14.97
CA GLY A 208 4.53 3.45 15.39
C GLY A 208 4.22 4.38 16.55
N ASN A 209 5.16 5.26 16.88
CA ASN A 209 5.01 6.21 17.99
C ASN A 209 4.15 7.44 17.62
N GLY A 210 3.84 7.58 16.34
CA GLY A 210 2.99 8.63 15.80
C GLY A 210 1.53 8.28 15.98
N SER A 211 0.91 8.58 17.12
CA SER A 211 -0.52 8.25 17.36
C SER A 211 -1.49 9.11 16.52
N GLY A 212 -1.36 9.03 15.19
CA GLY A 212 -2.03 9.82 14.17
C GLY A 212 -2.79 8.95 13.16
N VAL A 213 -2.98 9.50 11.96
CA VAL A 213 -3.58 8.83 10.81
C VAL A 213 -2.66 9.01 9.61
N ASN A 214 -2.65 8.04 8.71
CA ASN A 214 -1.90 8.12 7.47
C ASN A 214 -2.84 8.31 6.29
N VAL A 215 -2.40 9.10 5.31
CA VAL A 215 -3.04 9.13 4.01
C VAL A 215 -2.43 8.01 3.17
N VAL A 216 -3.22 7.01 2.80
CA VAL A 216 -2.75 5.84 2.06
C VAL A 216 -3.43 5.80 0.71
N ILE A 217 -2.64 5.63 -0.36
CA ILE A 217 -3.17 5.22 -1.66
C ILE A 217 -2.97 3.71 -1.81
N ALA A 218 -4.07 2.98 -2.00
CA ALA A 218 -4.07 1.61 -2.48
C ALA A 218 -4.46 1.60 -3.95
N ARG A 219 -3.74 0.88 -4.80
CA ARG A 219 -4.08 0.76 -6.23
C ARG A 219 -3.84 -0.63 -6.78
N SER A 220 -4.58 -0.96 -7.83
CA SER A 220 -4.43 -2.19 -8.60
C SER A 220 -4.26 -1.87 -10.07
N LEU A 221 -3.08 -2.19 -10.63
CA LEU A 221 -2.76 -1.99 -12.03
C LEU A 221 -2.86 -3.30 -12.80
N GLY A 222 -3.30 -3.21 -14.04
CA GLY A 222 -3.57 -4.35 -14.90
C GLY A 222 -3.22 -3.99 -16.34
N PRO A 223 -4.10 -3.31 -17.09
CA PRO A 223 -3.83 -2.92 -18.48
C PRO A 223 -2.50 -2.17 -18.68
N SER A 224 -2.08 -1.32 -17.75
CA SER A 224 -0.80 -0.60 -17.85
C SER A 224 0.42 -1.53 -17.84
N LEU A 225 0.31 -2.71 -17.23
CA LEU A 225 1.37 -3.72 -17.26
C LEU A 225 1.54 -4.31 -18.66
N GLY A 226 0.44 -4.46 -19.42
CA GLY A 226 0.49 -4.89 -20.82
C GLY A 226 1.30 -3.93 -21.69
N ASN A 227 1.15 -2.62 -21.45
CA ASN A 227 1.95 -1.58 -22.12
C ASN A 227 3.44 -1.66 -21.75
N ALA A 228 3.76 -2.20 -20.57
CA ALA A 228 5.13 -2.47 -20.12
C ALA A 228 5.68 -3.85 -20.56
N GLY A 229 4.96 -4.58 -21.42
CA GLY A 229 5.38 -5.87 -21.97
C GLY A 229 5.02 -7.09 -21.11
N VAL A 230 4.31 -6.91 -20.00
CA VAL A 230 3.83 -8.02 -19.17
C VAL A 230 2.73 -8.77 -19.92
N GLN A 231 2.94 -10.06 -20.14
CA GLN A 231 1.97 -10.91 -20.81
C GLN A 231 0.77 -11.20 -19.90
N GLN A 232 -0.41 -11.41 -20.50
CA GLN A 232 -1.63 -11.79 -19.79
C GLN A 232 -2.01 -10.82 -18.66
N ALA A 233 -1.75 -9.53 -18.84
CA ALA A 233 -2.19 -8.50 -17.90
C ALA A 233 -3.70 -8.58 -17.63
N LEU A 234 -4.10 -8.47 -16.36
CA LEU A 234 -5.50 -8.45 -15.96
C LEU A 234 -6.17 -7.19 -16.54
N GLN A 235 -7.20 -7.36 -17.36
CA GLN A 235 -7.71 -6.27 -18.21
C GLN A 235 -8.65 -5.28 -17.51
N ASP A 236 -9.21 -5.66 -16.37
CA ASP A 236 -10.18 -4.87 -15.62
C ASP A 236 -10.07 -5.25 -14.12
N PRO A 237 -9.04 -4.73 -13.42
CA PRO A 237 -8.83 -5.02 -12.00
C PRO A 237 -9.79 -4.22 -11.12
N THR A 238 -10.45 -4.92 -10.20
CA THR A 238 -11.20 -4.35 -9.08
C THR A 238 -10.35 -4.34 -7.80
N LEU A 239 -10.63 -3.41 -6.90
CA LEU A 239 -9.97 -3.26 -5.61
C LEU A 239 -10.99 -3.06 -4.49
N GLU A 240 -10.87 -3.86 -3.43
CA GLU A 240 -11.52 -3.60 -2.14
C GLU A 240 -10.47 -3.31 -1.07
N LEU A 241 -10.72 -2.34 -0.20
CA LEU A 241 -9.93 -2.11 1.01
C LEU A 241 -10.74 -2.48 2.25
N ARG A 242 -10.15 -3.28 3.13
CA ARG A 242 -10.79 -3.78 4.36
C ARG A 242 -9.96 -3.48 5.60
N ASP A 243 -10.65 -3.31 6.72
CA ASP A 243 -10.02 -3.14 8.04
C ASP A 243 -9.59 -4.48 8.66
N GLN A 244 -9.00 -4.44 9.85
CA GLN A 244 -8.52 -5.61 10.59
C GLN A 244 -9.61 -6.64 10.94
N ASN A 245 -10.88 -6.24 10.95
CA ASN A 245 -12.03 -7.12 11.20
C ASN A 245 -12.63 -7.66 9.89
N GLY A 246 -12.05 -7.31 8.74
CA GLY A 246 -12.54 -7.67 7.42
C GLY A 246 -13.70 -6.79 6.94
N VAL A 247 -14.03 -5.69 7.64
CA VAL A 247 -15.09 -4.77 7.23
C VAL A 247 -14.61 -3.95 6.04
N LEU A 248 -15.46 -3.83 5.01
CA LEU A 248 -15.19 -3.01 3.83
C LEU A 248 -15.10 -1.53 4.22
N ILE A 249 -13.96 -0.90 3.90
CA ILE A 249 -13.72 0.53 4.05
C ILE A 249 -14.18 1.25 2.77
N ASP A 250 -13.63 0.85 1.63
CA ASP A 250 -14.03 1.36 0.31
C ASP A 250 -13.70 0.32 -0.79
N SER A 251 -14.27 0.52 -1.97
CA SER A 251 -14.02 -0.30 -3.15
C SER A 251 -14.01 0.54 -4.42
N ASN A 252 -13.19 0.17 -5.39
CA ASN A 252 -13.10 0.83 -6.67
C ASN A 252 -12.89 -0.20 -7.79
N ASP A 253 -13.31 0.18 -9.00
CA ASP A 253 -13.13 -0.58 -10.24
C ASP A 253 -12.44 0.31 -11.29
N ASN A 254 -12.86 1.57 -11.40
CA ASN A 254 -12.21 2.59 -12.24
C ASN A 254 -11.79 3.79 -11.38
N TRP A 255 -10.50 4.14 -11.41
CA TRP A 255 -9.92 5.13 -10.49
C TRP A 255 -10.46 6.55 -10.69
N LYS A 256 -10.96 6.87 -11.89
CA LYS A 256 -11.52 8.19 -12.20
C LYS A 256 -12.92 8.43 -11.64
N ASP A 257 -13.64 7.38 -11.24
CA ASP A 257 -15.07 7.48 -10.91
C ASP A 257 -15.37 8.37 -9.70
N ARG A 258 -14.46 8.43 -8.72
CA ARG A 258 -14.70 9.12 -7.43
C ARG A 258 -13.59 10.08 -7.03
N GLN A 259 -12.33 9.64 -7.06
CA GLN A 259 -11.21 10.31 -6.39
C GLN A 259 -10.16 10.86 -7.37
N GLN A 260 -10.49 10.99 -8.67
CA GLN A 260 -9.56 11.39 -9.74
C GLN A 260 -8.67 12.57 -9.34
N ALA A 261 -9.26 13.72 -9.01
CA ALA A 261 -8.52 14.95 -8.73
C ALA A 261 -7.65 14.85 -7.47
N LEU A 262 -7.98 13.98 -6.52
CA LEU A 262 -7.16 13.76 -5.32
C LEU A 262 -5.96 12.87 -5.64
N ILE A 263 -6.17 11.81 -6.42
CA ILE A 263 -5.13 10.85 -6.82
C ILE A 263 -4.13 11.52 -7.79
N GLU A 264 -4.60 12.30 -8.76
CA GLU A 264 -3.74 13.04 -9.70
C GLU A 264 -2.78 14.00 -8.98
N ARG A 265 -3.22 14.65 -7.89
CA ARG A 265 -2.37 15.54 -7.09
C ARG A 265 -1.20 14.83 -6.42
N GLN A 266 -1.28 13.52 -6.22
CA GLN A 266 -0.20 12.73 -5.63
C GLN A 266 0.80 12.20 -6.67
N ASN A 267 0.58 12.45 -7.97
CA ASN A 267 1.35 11.86 -9.06
C ASN A 267 1.37 10.31 -9.04
N LEU A 268 0.30 9.70 -8.52
CA LEU A 268 0.13 8.25 -8.42
C LEU A 268 -1.10 7.74 -9.20
N ALA A 269 -1.63 8.55 -10.13
CA ALA A 269 -2.71 8.16 -11.01
C ALA A 269 -2.35 6.91 -11.83
N PRO A 270 -3.21 5.87 -11.84
CA PRO A 270 -3.12 4.82 -12.83
C PRO A 270 -3.18 5.38 -14.26
N ALA A 271 -2.53 4.71 -15.20
CA ALA A 271 -2.42 5.22 -16.57
C ALA A 271 -3.61 4.77 -17.45
N ASP A 272 -4.27 3.66 -17.11
CA ASP A 272 -5.49 3.20 -17.78
C ASP A 272 -6.72 3.50 -16.91
N ASP A 273 -7.82 3.93 -17.53
CA ASP A 273 -9.03 4.33 -16.82
C ASP A 273 -9.74 3.16 -16.13
N ARG A 274 -9.48 1.92 -16.58
CA ARG A 274 -10.02 0.68 -15.99
C ARG A 274 -9.23 0.18 -14.77
N GLU A 275 -8.17 0.88 -14.40
CA GLU A 275 -7.40 0.51 -13.21
C GLU A 275 -8.05 1.08 -11.95
N SER A 276 -7.90 0.37 -10.84
CA SER A 276 -8.51 0.76 -9.58
C SER A 276 -7.56 1.53 -8.68
N ALA A 277 -8.07 2.55 -7.99
CA ALA A 277 -7.33 3.22 -6.92
C ALA A 277 -8.26 3.80 -5.86
N LEU A 278 -7.77 3.80 -4.61
CA LEU A 278 -8.42 4.32 -3.42
C LEU A 278 -7.42 5.18 -2.64
N LEU A 279 -7.82 6.39 -2.26
CA LEU A 279 -7.11 7.26 -1.32
C LEU A 279 -7.90 7.35 -0.03
N GLU A 280 -7.33 6.83 1.06
CA GLU A 280 -8.00 6.74 2.35
C GLU A 280 -7.16 7.32 3.49
N VAL A 281 -7.84 7.80 4.53
CA VAL A 281 -7.21 8.25 5.78
C VAL A 281 -7.36 7.13 6.81
N LEU A 282 -6.26 6.45 7.11
CA LEU A 282 -6.26 5.22 7.90
C LEU A 282 -5.55 5.44 9.25
N PRO A 283 -6.17 5.12 10.40
CA PRO A 283 -5.47 5.06 11.67
C PRO A 283 -4.52 3.85 11.76
N ALA A 284 -3.69 3.79 12.81
CA ALA A 284 -2.94 2.58 13.14
C ALA A 284 -3.84 1.32 13.16
N GLY A 285 -3.36 0.24 12.56
CA GLY A 285 -4.11 -1.00 12.40
C GLY A 285 -3.64 -1.85 11.21
N ALA A 286 -4.20 -3.04 11.09
CA ALA A 286 -4.00 -3.91 9.94
C ALA A 286 -5.05 -3.65 8.86
N TYR A 287 -4.61 -3.62 7.60
CA TYR A 287 -5.47 -3.39 6.44
C TYR A 287 -5.19 -4.40 5.35
N THR A 288 -6.21 -4.65 4.54
CA THR A 288 -6.14 -5.62 3.45
C THR A 288 -6.75 -5.04 2.18
N ALA A 289 -5.96 -5.00 1.10
CA ALA A 289 -6.41 -4.77 -0.26
C ALA A 289 -6.68 -6.11 -0.94
N ILE A 290 -7.89 -6.30 -1.45
CA ILE A 290 -8.26 -7.49 -2.23
C ILE A 290 -8.38 -7.07 -3.70
N VAL A 291 -7.56 -7.69 -4.54
CA VAL A 291 -7.57 -7.48 -5.99
C VAL A 291 -8.19 -8.68 -6.68
N ARG A 292 -9.19 -8.40 -7.53
CA ARG A 292 -9.89 -9.39 -8.37
C ARG A 292 -10.05 -8.86 -9.78
N GLY A 293 -10.19 -9.76 -10.76
CA GLY A 293 -10.69 -9.36 -12.06
C GLY A 293 -12.21 -9.20 -12.06
N LYS A 294 -12.70 -8.15 -12.71
CA LYS A 294 -14.12 -7.97 -12.95
C LYS A 294 -14.69 -9.16 -13.71
N ASN A 295 -15.90 -9.61 -13.32
CA ASN A 295 -16.57 -10.79 -13.90
C ASN A 295 -15.71 -12.06 -13.86
N ASP A 296 -14.96 -12.26 -12.78
CA ASP A 296 -14.05 -13.41 -12.58
C ASP A 296 -12.95 -13.53 -13.66
N ALA A 297 -12.57 -12.40 -14.28
CA ALA A 297 -11.39 -12.36 -15.14
C ALA A 297 -10.13 -12.70 -14.33
N THR A 298 -9.14 -13.30 -15.00
CA THR A 298 -7.85 -13.65 -14.42
C THR A 298 -6.71 -13.03 -15.21
N GLY A 299 -5.58 -12.82 -14.57
CA GLY A 299 -4.39 -12.30 -15.25
C GLY A 299 -3.36 -11.76 -14.28
N VAL A 300 -2.27 -11.23 -14.80
CA VAL A 300 -1.23 -10.59 -14.00
C VAL A 300 -1.67 -9.18 -13.62
N ALA A 301 -1.65 -8.87 -12.34
CA ALA A 301 -1.89 -7.53 -11.81
C ALA A 301 -0.73 -7.08 -10.92
N LEU A 302 -0.77 -5.81 -10.53
CA LEU A 302 0.12 -5.20 -9.56
C LEU A 302 -0.73 -4.57 -8.46
N VAL A 303 -0.61 -5.04 -7.22
CA VAL A 303 -1.21 -4.38 -6.05
C VAL A 303 -0.18 -3.49 -5.38
N GLU A 304 -0.55 -2.27 -5.02
CA GLU A 304 0.37 -1.31 -4.41
C GLU A 304 -0.27 -0.54 -3.26
N PHE A 305 0.55 -0.24 -2.25
CA PHE A 305 0.23 0.72 -1.20
C PHE A 305 1.31 1.78 -1.12
N TYR A 306 0.90 3.04 -1.02
CA TYR A 306 1.77 4.19 -0.81
C TYR A 306 1.35 4.92 0.45
N ASN A 307 2.31 5.21 1.33
CA ASN A 307 2.10 6.13 2.43
C ASN A 307 2.39 7.56 1.97
N ILE A 308 1.36 8.41 1.91
CA ILE A 308 1.46 9.80 1.50
C ILE A 308 1.72 10.64 2.76
N ARG A 309 2.91 11.25 2.81
CA ARG A 309 3.33 12.16 3.87
C ARG A 309 3.25 13.61 3.43
#